data_AF-A0A374V8S7-F1
#
_entry.id   AF-A0A374V8S7-F1
#
_cell.length_a   1.000
_cell.length_b   1.000
_cell.length_c   1.000
_cell.angle_alpha   90.00
_cell.angle_beta   90.00
_cell.angle_gamma   90.00
#
_symmetry.space_group_name_H-M   'P 1'
#
loop_
_entity.id
_entity.type
_entity.pdbx_description
1 polymer ?
#
loop_
_entity_poly.entity_id
_entity_poly.type
_entity_poly.pdbx_seq_one_letter_code
_entity_poly.pdbx_strand_id
1 'polypeptide(L)'
;MKRYASHFIIFPKHDCLKQHVVEVENGYVVNVFPLTEEMEDIEWLPGAIYLVQTEEKLSAVYISNFDITMMQPVFGTRRKQLL
;
A
#
# COMPACT_ATOMS: atom_id res chain seq x y z
N MET A 1 -14.55 -2.88 -5.60
CA MET A 1 -13.33 -2.14 -5.20
C MET A 1 -13.12 -2.29 -3.71
N LYS A 2 -11.88 -2.43 -3.24
CA LYS A 2 -11.52 -2.46 -1.80
C LYS A 2 -10.54 -1.37 -1.47
N ARG A 3 -10.61 -0.84 -0.25
CA ARG A 3 -9.77 0.25 0.22
C ARG A 3 -8.87 -0.22 1.33
N TYR A 4 -7.58 0.10 1.17
CA TYR A 4 -6.56 -0.26 2.13
C TYR A 4 -5.84 1.00 2.58
N ALA A 5 -5.64 1.15 3.88
CA ALA A 5 -4.79 2.19 4.45
C ALA A 5 -3.66 1.54 5.23
N SER A 6 -2.52 2.22 5.26
CA SER A 6 -1.36 1.77 6.02
C SER A 6 -0.55 2.99 6.44
N HIS A 7 0.41 2.78 7.37
CA HIS A 7 1.28 3.87 7.81
C HIS A 7 2.11 4.45 6.65
N PHE A 8 2.47 3.60 5.68
CA PHE A 8 3.30 3.97 4.54
C PHE A 8 2.77 3.33 3.24
N ILE A 9 2.60 4.16 2.21
CA ILE A 9 2.40 3.74 0.83
C ILE A 9 3.64 4.16 0.04
N ILE A 10 4.33 3.19 -0.57
CA ILE A 10 5.65 3.38 -1.16
C ILE A 10 5.56 3.18 -2.67
N PHE A 11 6.00 4.16 -3.43
CA PHE A 11 6.04 4.12 -4.89
C PHE A 11 7.36 3.53 -5.42
N PRO A 12 7.37 3.01 -6.67
CA PRO A 12 8.56 2.43 -7.30
C PRO A 12 9.78 3.36 -7.35
N LYS A 13 9.58 4.69 -7.25
CA LYS A 13 10.63 5.72 -7.30
C LYS A 13 11.06 6.25 -5.92
N HIS A 14 10.76 5.49 -4.87
CA HIS A 14 11.05 5.80 -3.45
C HIS A 14 10.24 6.94 -2.83
N ASP A 15 9.24 7.48 -3.52
CA ASP A 15 8.29 8.40 -2.89
C ASP A 15 7.42 7.63 -1.89
N CYS A 16 7.28 8.19 -0.68
CA CYS A 16 6.52 7.60 0.40
C CYS A 16 5.39 8.55 0.82
N LEU A 17 4.15 8.06 0.71
CA LEU A 17 2.96 8.74 1.20
C LEU A 17 2.58 8.19 2.57
N LYS A 18 2.26 9.10 3.50
CA LYS A 18 1.71 8.77 4.82
C LYS A 18 0.24 9.16 4.83
N GLN A 19 -0.59 8.44 5.60
CA GLN A 19 -2.02 8.73 5.72
C GLN A 19 -2.71 8.82 4.36
N HIS A 20 -2.50 7.83 3.51
CA HIS A 20 -3.19 7.71 2.22
C HIS A 20 -3.92 6.36 2.17
N VAL A 21 -4.91 6.30 1.29
CA VAL A 21 -5.69 5.11 0.98
C VAL A 21 -5.31 4.66 -0.43
N VAL A 22 -5.15 3.35 -0.59
CA VAL A 22 -5.04 2.70 -1.89
C VAL A 22 -6.35 1.99 -2.18
N GLU A 23 -6.99 2.37 -3.28
CA GLU A 23 -8.17 1.68 -3.79
C GLU A 23 -7.73 0.64 -4.83
N VAL A 24 -8.16 -0.59 -4.63
CA VAL A 24 -7.79 -1.76 -5.43
C VAL A 24 -9.03 -2.38 -6.06
N GLU A 25 -8.94 -2.71 -7.34
CA GLU A 25 -9.94 -3.45 -8.08
C GLU A 25 -9.27 -4.53 -8.94
N ASN A 26 -9.72 -5.78 -8.78
CA ASN A 26 -9.18 -6.94 -9.49
C ASN A 26 -7.64 -7.06 -9.37
N GLY A 27 -7.09 -6.70 -8.19
CA GLY A 27 -5.66 -6.74 -7.92
C GLY A 27 -4.84 -5.56 -8.46
N TYR A 28 -5.48 -4.55 -9.05
CA TYR A 28 -4.84 -3.35 -9.57
C TYR A 28 -5.26 -2.10 -8.80
N VAL A 29 -4.32 -1.18 -8.63
CA VAL A 29 -4.57 0.13 -8.05
C VAL A 29 -5.30 0.99 -9.06
N VAL A 30 -6.46 1.48 -8.65
CA VAL A 30 -7.32 2.36 -9.46
C VAL A 30 -7.35 3.78 -8.90
N ASN A 31 -7.02 3.97 -7.63
CA ASN A 31 -6.90 5.30 -7.02
C ASN A 31 -5.94 5.30 -5.82
N VAL A 32 -5.31 6.44 -5.57
CA VAL A 32 -4.52 6.73 -4.36
C VAL A 32 -4.84 8.15 -3.91
N PHE A 33 -5.30 8.33 -2.67
CA PHE A 33 -5.74 9.63 -2.18
C PHE A 33 -5.55 9.76 -0.66
N PRO A 34 -5.53 10.98 -0.09
CA PRO A 34 -5.35 11.19 1.35
C PRO A 34 -6.45 10.52 2.18
N LEU A 35 -6.07 9.92 3.30
CA LEU A 35 -7.01 9.37 4.28
C LEU A 35 -7.72 10.51 5.00
N THR A 36 -9.05 10.54 4.92
CA THR A 36 -9.92 11.47 5.67
C THR A 36 -10.68 10.73 6.76
N GLU A 37 -11.14 11.43 7.79
CA GLU A 37 -11.79 10.84 8.98
C GLU A 37 -13.18 10.22 8.68
N GLU A 38 -13.80 10.50 7.53
CA GLU A 38 -15.18 10.14 7.20
C GLU A 38 -15.32 8.98 6.20
N MET A 39 -14.39 8.02 6.20
CA MET A 39 -14.40 6.93 5.22
C MET A 39 -14.82 5.59 5.80
N GLU A 40 -16.00 5.12 5.38
CA GLU A 40 -16.48 3.77 5.62
C GLU A 40 -15.71 2.76 4.74
N ASP A 41 -15.55 1.52 5.23
CA ASP A 41 -14.96 0.37 4.52
C ASP A 41 -13.48 0.47 4.12
N ILE A 42 -12.63 0.97 5.03
CA ILE A 42 -11.16 0.92 4.87
C ILE A 42 -10.56 -0.20 5.75
N GLU A 43 -9.78 -1.09 5.14
CA GLU A 43 -8.96 -2.07 5.85
C GLU A 43 -7.62 -1.44 6.25
N TRP A 44 -7.38 -1.28 7.56
CA TRP A 44 -6.10 -0.80 8.07
C TRP A 44 -5.07 -1.93 8.16
N LEU A 45 -3.91 -1.73 7.53
CA LEU A 45 -2.80 -2.68 7.50
C LEU A 45 -1.60 -2.11 8.30
N PRO A 46 -1.07 -2.84 9.30
CA PRO A 46 -0.04 -2.32 10.20
C PRO A 46 1.38 -2.23 9.60
N GLY A 47 1.58 -2.69 8.37
CA GLY A 47 2.88 -2.71 7.69
C GLY A 47 3.08 -1.55 6.71
N ALA A 48 3.46 -1.87 5.48
CA ALA A 48 3.54 -0.93 4.37
C ALA A 48 2.89 -1.52 3.11
N ILE A 49 2.34 -0.64 2.26
CA ILE A 49 1.83 -1.02 0.95
C ILE A 49 2.82 -0.52 -0.09
N TYR A 50 3.41 -1.43 -0.85
CA TYR A 50 4.24 -1.12 -2.01
C TYR A 50 3.41 -1.10 -3.27
N LEU A 51 3.53 -0.03 -4.04
CA LEU A 51 2.97 0.05 -5.38
C LEU A 51 4.01 -0.45 -6.37
N VAL A 52 3.64 -1.43 -7.18
CA VAL A 52 4.51 -2.03 -8.19
C VAL A 52 3.96 -1.68 -9.57
N GLN A 53 4.79 -1.02 -10.38
CA GLN A 53 4.46 -0.72 -11.77
C GLN A 53 4.67 -1.96 -12.63
N THR A 54 3.62 -2.43 -13.29
CA THR A 54 3.70 -3.35 -14.44
C THR A 54 3.55 -2.55 -15.74
N GLU A 55 3.59 -3.19 -16.91
CA GLU A 55 3.62 -2.52 -18.21
C GLU A 55 2.58 -1.39 -18.36
N GLU A 56 1.34 -1.60 -17.89
CA GLU A 56 0.26 -0.62 -18.03
C GLU A 56 -0.48 -0.30 -16.73
N LYS A 57 -0.21 -1.03 -15.63
CA LYS A 57 -1.02 -0.93 -14.40
C LYS A 57 -0.15 -0.91 -13.15
N LEU A 58 -0.71 -0.38 -12.08
CA LEU A 58 -0.13 -0.45 -10.74
C LEU A 58 -0.79 -1.60 -9.97
N SER A 59 -0.01 -2.41 -9.26
CA SER A 59 -0.52 -3.38 -8.28
C SER A 59 -0.09 -3.00 -6.88
N ALA A 60 -0.90 -3.34 -5.88
CA ALA A 60 -0.60 -3.07 -4.47
C ALA A 60 -0.15 -4.35 -3.77
N VAL A 61 1.04 -4.29 -3.15
CA VAL A 61 1.64 -5.40 -2.42
C VAL A 61 1.82 -5.00 -0.97
N TYR A 62 1.13 -5.70 -0.08
CA TYR A 62 1.30 -5.55 1.36
C TYR A 62 2.57 -6.25 1.85
N ILE A 63 3.32 -5.54 2.69
CA ILE A 63 4.54 -5.98 3.37
C ILE A 63 4.31 -5.85 4.87
N SER A 64 4.24 -6.98 5.60
CA SER A 64 3.85 -6.97 7.01
C SER A 64 4.92 -6.47 7.97
N ASN A 65 6.19 -6.84 7.75
CA ASN A 65 7.31 -6.52 8.63
C ASN A 65 8.21 -5.50 7.94
N PHE A 66 7.82 -4.23 8.02
CA PHE A 66 8.56 -3.13 7.44
C PHE A 66 9.35 -2.37 8.52
N ASP A 67 10.67 -2.24 8.34
CA ASP A 67 11.50 -1.43 9.22
C ASP A 67 11.38 0.05 8.81
N ILE A 68 10.69 0.83 9.64
CA ILE A 68 10.42 2.24 9.40
C ILE A 68 11.64 3.14 9.62
N THR A 69 12.65 2.67 10.35
CA THR A 69 13.89 3.42 10.61
C THR A 69 14.79 3.32 9.39
N MET A 70 14.87 2.13 8.82
CA MET A 70 15.71 1.85 7.65
C MET A 70 14.95 1.99 6.32
N MET A 71 13.63 2.26 6.36
CA MET A 71 12.75 2.35 5.19
C MET A 71 12.86 1.14 4.25
N GLN A 72 12.90 -0.07 4.83
CA GLN A 72 13.05 -1.32 4.07
C GLN A 72 12.30 -2.50 4.70
N PRO A 73 11.88 -3.51 3.92
CA PRO A 73 11.35 -4.76 4.47
C PRO A 73 12.41 -5.50 5.28
N VAL A 74 12.02 -6.09 6.40
CA VAL A 74 12.90 -6.97 7.17
C VAL A 74 13.18 -8.25 6.36
N PHE A 75 14.36 -8.85 6.52
CA PHE A 75 14.67 -10.13 5.87
C PHE A 75 13.61 -11.20 6.18
N GLY A 76 13.18 -11.94 5.16
CA GLY A 76 12.13 -12.97 5.29
C GLY A 76 10.69 -12.43 5.38
N THR A 77 10.47 -11.13 5.18
CA THR A 77 9.12 -10.55 5.22
C THR A 77 8.21 -11.14 4.14
N ARG A 78 7.01 -11.54 4.57
CA ARG A 78 5.96 -12.02 3.67
C ARG A 78 5.38 -10.86 2.87
N ARG A 79 5.17 -11.10 1.58
CA ARG A 79 4.52 -10.18 0.64
C ARG A 79 3.19 -10.77 0.21
N LYS A 80 2.15 -9.95 0.17
CA LYS A 80 0.81 -10.36 -0.28
C LYS A 80 0.27 -9.31 -1.26
N GLN A 81 -0.10 -9.73 -2.47
CA GLN A 81 -0.83 -8.86 -3.38
C GLN A 81 -2.25 -8.61 -2.83
N LEU A 82 -2.66 -7.35 -2.79
CA LEU A 82 -4.00 -6.93 -2.40
C LEU A 82 -4.97 -7.12 -3.58
N LEU A 83 -6.22 -7.50 -3.30
CA LEU A 83 -7.22 -7.90 -4.30
C LEU A 83 -8.53 -7.15 -4.15
#